data_AF-A0A914MFC0-F1
#
_entry.id   AF-A0A914MFC0-F1
#
_cell.length_a   1.000
_cell.length_b   1.000
_cell.length_c   1.000
_cell.angle_alpha   90.00
_cell.angle_beta   90.00
_cell.angle_gamma   90.00
#
_symmetry.space_group_name_H-M   'P 1'
#
loop_
_entity.id
_entity.type
_entity.pdbx_description
1 polymer ?
#
loop_
_entity_poly.entity_id
_entity_poly.type
_entity_poly.pdbx_seq_one_letter_code
_entity_poly.pdbx_strand_id
1 'polypeptide(L)'
;MEGHIEERTQIRRMSLKEFSGLDLLEEQANQKASLSPMLHPWRSGQQLTLGSLIDKFSNRRRSSSSGGAKLEGAGLHHSHSSDDGYNSFDRVLDGINQAIRETIATENNEQTSTKNEGGEKNGVNNHHLEKQYSTGRNTFGQTLQRLTNIRNHLNSTLQSVPNASPRKAATSEPDCEKLVLLNECKELVIACKDMVRNANSSSSSPPSSQTTLQTSSSTDCHQLVQTVVDSAEKAIDSVEMLIRKSNSIFQAQQLTSNADQLLKALSETVREVEKCQKPAVKSNEQVKQLVRSSTVLTANLISFTELIRNI
;
A
#
# COMPACT_ATOMS: atom_id res chain seq x y z
N MET A 1 -54.94 16.33 28.66
CA MET A 1 -54.88 17.19 27.45
C MET A 1 -53.45 17.18 26.97
N GLU A 2 -53.12 16.22 26.11
CA GLU A 2 -51.78 16.07 25.51
C GLU A 2 -51.68 16.98 24.28
N GLY A 3 -50.73 17.92 24.31
CA GLY A 3 -50.39 18.77 23.18
C GLY A 3 -49.20 18.18 22.43
N HIS A 4 -49.46 17.54 21.30
CA HIS A 4 -48.43 17.12 20.35
C HIS A 4 -47.91 18.36 19.59
N ILE A 5 -46.63 18.70 19.78
CA ILE A 5 -45.93 19.70 18.96
C ILE A 5 -45.30 18.95 17.78
N GLU A 6 -45.91 19.06 16.60
CA GLU A 6 -45.30 18.57 15.35
C GLU A 6 -44.22 19.55 14.89
N GLU A 7 -42.96 19.17 15.09
CA GLU A 7 -41.80 19.90 14.55
C GLU A 7 -41.67 19.60 13.04
N ARG A 8 -42.25 20.47 12.20
CA ARG A 8 -42.11 20.40 10.74
C ARG A 8 -40.67 20.74 10.33
N THR A 9 -39.89 19.72 9.97
CA THR A 9 -38.56 19.89 9.39
C THR A 9 -38.65 20.59 8.03
N GLN A 10 -38.23 21.86 7.95
CA GLN A 10 -38.22 22.62 6.70
C GLN A 10 -36.96 22.29 5.88
N ILE A 11 -37.09 21.39 4.91
CA ILE A 11 -36.00 21.05 3.99
C ILE A 11 -35.92 22.13 2.89
N ARG A 12 -34.94 23.03 3.01
CA ARG A 12 -34.61 23.97 1.93
C ARG A 12 -33.76 23.25 0.89
N ARG A 13 -34.31 23.06 -0.31
CA ARG A 13 -33.57 22.57 -1.48
C ARG A 13 -32.78 23.73 -2.06
N MET A 14 -31.46 23.73 -1.91
CA MET A 14 -30.58 24.69 -2.58
C MET A 14 -30.22 24.18 -3.98
N SER A 15 -30.09 25.09 -4.94
CA SER A 15 -29.67 24.73 -6.29
C SER A 15 -28.15 24.51 -6.33
N LEU A 16 -27.69 23.66 -7.25
CA LEU A 16 -26.26 23.38 -7.43
C LEU A 16 -25.45 24.66 -7.72
N LYS A 17 -26.09 25.66 -8.36
CA LYS A 17 -25.49 26.98 -8.61
C LYS A 17 -25.24 27.79 -7.33
N GLU A 18 -26.09 27.63 -6.32
CA GLU A 18 -25.93 28.34 -5.03
C GLU A 18 -24.82 27.72 -4.18
N PHE A 19 -24.51 26.43 -4.39
CA PHE A 19 -23.50 25.71 -3.62
C PHE A 19 -22.08 25.92 -4.13
N SER A 20 -21.90 26.23 -5.42
CA SER A 20 -20.58 26.34 -6.05
C SER A 20 -19.82 27.64 -5.75
N GLY A 21 -20.45 28.64 -5.12
CA GLY A 21 -19.78 29.89 -4.72
C GLY A 21 -19.16 30.70 -5.87
N LEU A 22 -19.53 30.39 -7.13
CA LEU A 22 -18.90 30.95 -8.33
C LEU A 22 -19.41 32.35 -8.70
N ASP A 23 -20.48 32.86 -8.07
CA ASP A 23 -21.04 34.18 -8.37
C ASP A 23 -20.17 35.36 -7.87
N LEU A 24 -19.24 35.13 -6.93
CA LEU A 24 -18.43 36.21 -6.35
C LEU A 24 -17.34 36.75 -7.30
N LEU A 25 -17.07 36.07 -8.41
CA LEU A 25 -16.09 36.50 -9.41
C LEU A 25 -16.72 37.21 -10.62
N GLU A 26 -18.01 37.00 -10.89
CA GLU A 26 -18.66 37.56 -12.08
C GLU A 26 -19.23 38.97 -11.84
N GLU A 27 -19.59 39.32 -10.60
CA GLU A 27 -20.03 40.68 -10.26
C GLU A 27 -18.89 41.71 -10.14
N GLN A 28 -17.64 41.29 -9.92
CA GLN A 28 -16.49 42.21 -9.86
C GLN A 28 -15.92 42.58 -11.25
N ALA A 29 -16.27 41.80 -12.29
CA ALA A 29 -15.83 42.08 -13.66
C ALA A 29 -16.68 43.17 -14.36
N ASN A 30 -17.87 43.49 -13.84
CA ASN A 30 -18.82 44.40 -14.48
C ASN A 30 -18.77 45.87 -13.98
N GLN A 31 -17.85 46.21 -13.06
CA GLN A 31 -17.70 47.59 -12.54
C GLN A 31 -16.41 48.31 -12.97
N LYS A 32 -15.57 47.71 -13.82
CA LYS A 32 -14.26 48.29 -14.23
C LYS A 32 -14.08 48.55 -15.73
N ALA A 33 -15.17 48.68 -16.48
CA ALA A 33 -15.13 49.07 -17.89
C ALA A 33 -15.53 50.55 -18.07
N SER A 34 -14.63 51.46 -17.69
CA SER A 34 -14.67 52.86 -18.09
C SER A 34 -13.23 53.35 -18.23
N LEU A 35 -12.94 53.93 -19.40
CA LEU A 35 -11.67 54.53 -19.85
C LEU A 35 -10.73 53.64 -20.70
N SER A 36 -11.04 53.66 -21.99
CA SER A 36 -10.12 54.10 -23.07
C SER A 36 -9.15 53.11 -23.72
N PRO A 37 -8.79 53.37 -25.01
CA PRO A 37 -8.59 52.34 -26.02
C PRO A 37 -7.17 52.33 -26.64
N MET A 38 -7.03 51.46 -27.65
CA MET A 38 -5.90 51.26 -28.57
C MET A 38 -4.80 50.32 -28.08
N LEU A 39 -4.72 49.13 -28.68
CA LEU A 39 -3.77 48.86 -29.78
C LEU A 39 -3.97 47.43 -30.36
N HIS A 40 -4.04 47.41 -31.69
CA HIS A 40 -3.83 46.34 -32.68
C HIS A 40 -4.89 45.24 -32.96
N PRO A 41 -5.25 45.04 -34.25
CA PRO A 41 -6.08 43.93 -34.72
C PRO A 41 -5.20 42.72 -35.04
N TRP A 42 -5.47 41.58 -34.39
CA TRP A 42 -4.98 40.29 -34.86
C TRP A 42 -6.12 39.46 -35.42
N ARG A 43 -5.85 38.96 -36.63
CA ARG A 43 -6.79 38.30 -37.52
C ARG A 43 -7.42 37.06 -36.88
N SER A 44 -8.69 36.92 -37.21
CA SER A 44 -9.51 35.72 -37.20
C SER A 44 -8.82 34.44 -37.69
N GLY A 45 -9.13 33.35 -37.00
CA GLY A 45 -9.50 32.10 -37.66
C GLY A 45 -8.41 31.04 -37.76
N GLN A 46 -8.22 30.27 -36.69
CA GLN A 46 -7.84 28.87 -36.82
C GLN A 46 -8.48 28.06 -35.70
N GLN A 47 -9.53 27.35 -36.09
CA GLN A 47 -10.19 26.30 -35.34
C GLN A 47 -9.16 25.21 -35.02
N LEU A 48 -8.65 25.19 -33.79
CA LEU A 48 -7.77 24.11 -33.34
C LEU A 48 -8.62 22.86 -33.08
N THR A 49 -8.59 21.99 -34.08
CA THR A 49 -9.15 20.65 -34.10
C THR A 49 -8.59 19.85 -32.92
N LEU A 50 -9.49 19.45 -32.02
CA LEU A 50 -9.29 18.53 -30.88
C LEU A 50 -8.91 17.08 -31.31
N GLY A 51 -8.22 16.92 -32.44
CA GLY A 51 -7.84 15.63 -33.03
C GLY A 51 -6.37 15.23 -32.85
N SER A 52 -5.48 16.14 -32.42
CA SER A 52 -4.03 15.88 -32.45
C SER A 52 -3.45 15.20 -31.19
N LEU A 53 -4.21 15.14 -30.08
CA LEU A 53 -3.72 14.53 -28.84
C LEU A 53 -3.95 13.01 -28.79
N ILE A 54 -5.00 12.50 -29.43
CA ILE A 54 -5.39 11.08 -29.38
C ILE A 54 -4.47 10.22 -30.29
N ASP A 55 -4.02 10.74 -31.42
CA ASP A 55 -3.12 10.00 -32.33
C ASP A 55 -1.72 9.76 -31.74
N LYS A 56 -1.24 10.62 -30.84
CA LYS A 56 0.08 10.45 -30.21
C LYS A 56 0.14 9.30 -29.19
N PHE A 57 -1.00 8.85 -28.66
CA PHE A 57 -1.05 7.75 -27.70
C PHE A 57 -1.54 6.42 -28.29
N SER A 58 -2.06 6.40 -29.52
CA SER A 58 -2.58 5.17 -30.15
C SER A 58 -1.48 4.26 -30.75
N ASN A 59 -0.35 4.84 -31.15
CA ASN A 59 0.71 4.10 -31.87
C ASN A 59 1.70 3.30 -31.00
N ARG A 60 1.60 3.30 -29.67
CA ARG A 60 2.53 2.55 -28.81
C ARG A 60 2.12 1.08 -28.56
N ARG A 61 0.98 0.62 -29.06
CA ARG A 61 0.46 -0.73 -28.78
C ARG A 61 0.36 -1.70 -29.97
N ARG A 62 0.84 -1.34 -31.15
CA ARG A 62 0.92 -2.29 -32.28
C ARG A 62 2.17 -2.08 -33.11
N SER A 63 3.19 -2.91 -32.90
CA SER A 63 4.06 -3.43 -33.95
C SER A 63 4.88 -4.59 -33.40
N SER A 64 4.44 -5.79 -33.74
CA SER A 64 5.23 -7.02 -33.74
C SER A 64 5.20 -7.58 -35.17
N SER A 65 6.35 -8.12 -35.62
CA SER A 65 6.69 -8.65 -36.96
C SER A 65 6.96 -7.57 -38.02
N SER A 66 8.02 -7.61 -38.83
CA SER A 66 8.85 -8.70 -39.33
C SER A 66 10.22 -8.15 -39.79
N GLY A 67 11.28 -8.95 -39.70
CA GLY A 67 12.60 -8.56 -40.21
C GLY A 67 13.63 -9.64 -39.96
N GLY A 68 13.75 -10.58 -40.91
CA GLY A 68 14.74 -11.64 -40.87
C GLY A 68 16.15 -11.09 -41.12
N ALA A 69 17.09 -11.51 -40.29
CA ALA A 69 18.51 -11.51 -40.61
C ALA A 69 19.10 -12.82 -40.07
N LYS A 70 19.57 -13.63 -41.02
CA LYS A 70 20.29 -14.89 -40.84
C LYS A 70 21.71 -14.54 -40.36
N LEU A 71 22.06 -14.93 -39.14
CA LEU A 71 23.43 -14.94 -38.64
C LEU A 71 23.65 -16.25 -37.87
N GLU A 72 24.43 -17.12 -38.49
CA GLU A 72 25.03 -18.28 -37.85
C GLU A 72 26.02 -17.84 -36.78
N GLY A 73 26.12 -18.63 -35.70
CA GLY A 73 27.29 -18.63 -34.82
C GLY A 73 27.11 -17.88 -33.50
N ALA A 74 26.61 -18.60 -32.49
CA ALA A 74 27.22 -18.73 -31.16
C ALA A 74 26.20 -19.38 -30.22
N GLY A 75 26.57 -20.52 -29.65
CA GLY A 75 25.82 -21.15 -28.57
C GLY A 75 25.75 -20.21 -27.37
N LEU A 76 24.60 -19.57 -27.19
CA LEU A 76 24.21 -18.95 -25.94
C LEU A 76 23.16 -19.85 -25.32
N HIS A 77 23.61 -20.69 -24.39
CA HIS A 77 22.76 -21.25 -23.36
C HIS A 77 22.15 -20.07 -22.58
N HIS A 78 21.02 -19.54 -23.04
CA HIS A 78 20.14 -18.74 -22.20
C HIS A 78 19.45 -19.70 -21.25
N SER A 79 20.12 -19.97 -20.13
CA SER A 79 19.49 -20.42 -18.90
C SER A 79 18.34 -19.47 -18.61
N HIS A 80 17.11 -19.97 -18.79
CA HIS A 80 15.89 -19.36 -18.30
C HIS A 80 16.05 -19.15 -16.79
N SER A 81 16.50 -17.95 -16.40
CA SER A 81 16.52 -17.47 -15.02
C SER A 81 15.07 -17.45 -14.54
N SER A 82 14.69 -18.47 -13.78
CA SER A 82 13.43 -18.52 -13.03
C SER A 82 13.52 -17.69 -11.74
N ASP A 83 14.47 -16.75 -11.66
CA ASP A 83 14.85 -16.03 -10.44
C ASP A 83 14.26 -14.61 -10.34
N ASP A 84 13.61 -14.12 -11.40
CA ASP A 84 13.02 -12.77 -11.43
C ASP A 84 11.90 -12.57 -10.39
N GLY A 85 11.28 -13.65 -9.91
CA GLY A 85 10.23 -13.59 -8.88
C GLY A 85 10.75 -13.30 -7.47
N TYR A 86 11.99 -13.64 -7.14
CA TYR A 86 12.57 -13.41 -5.81
C TYR A 86 13.22 -12.04 -5.66
N ASN A 87 13.76 -11.52 -6.77
CA ASN A 87 14.40 -10.22 -6.83
C ASN A 87 13.43 -9.05 -6.59
N SER A 88 12.12 -9.27 -6.68
CA SER A 88 11.10 -8.23 -6.46
C SER A 88 10.98 -7.83 -4.99
N PHE A 89 10.99 -8.79 -4.06
CA PHE A 89 10.98 -8.53 -2.62
C PHE A 89 12.25 -7.80 -2.17
N ASP A 90 13.40 -8.13 -2.76
CA ASP A 90 14.67 -7.44 -2.46
C ASP A 90 14.63 -5.96 -2.89
N ARG A 91 14.02 -5.65 -4.03
CA ARG A 91 13.79 -4.25 -4.44
C ARG A 91 12.89 -3.50 -3.47
N VAL A 92 11.87 -4.16 -2.90
CA VAL A 92 11.02 -3.56 -1.87
C VAL A 92 11.86 -3.27 -0.61
N LEU A 93 12.67 -4.24 -0.16
CA LEU A 93 13.56 -4.06 0.98
C LEU A 93 14.55 -2.93 0.77
N ASP A 94 15.14 -2.81 -0.41
CA ASP A 94 16.04 -1.70 -0.76
C ASP A 94 15.31 -0.36 -0.69
N GLY A 95 14.08 -0.29 -1.19
CA GLY A 95 13.21 0.89 -1.10
C GLY A 95 12.89 1.28 0.34
N ILE A 96 12.55 0.30 1.19
CA ILE A 96 12.27 0.53 2.62
C ILE A 96 13.54 0.99 3.35
N ASN A 97 14.67 0.31 3.14
CA ASN A 97 15.93 0.68 3.77
C ASN A 97 16.37 2.09 3.33
N GLN A 98 16.10 2.47 2.08
CA GLN A 98 16.33 3.83 1.59
C GLN A 98 15.42 4.84 2.31
N ALA A 99 14.12 4.56 2.42
CA ALA A 99 13.17 5.42 3.14
C ALA A 99 13.53 5.58 4.63
N ILE A 100 14.01 4.51 5.28
CA ILE A 100 14.52 4.55 6.67
C ILE A 100 15.72 5.50 6.77
N ARG A 101 16.71 5.37 5.88
CA ARG A 101 17.88 6.25 5.87
C ARG A 101 17.50 7.72 5.66
N GLU A 102 16.57 7.98 4.75
CA GLU A 102 16.05 9.33 4.47
C GLU A 102 15.36 9.92 5.71
N THR A 103 14.52 9.14 6.40
CA THR A 103 13.80 9.58 7.61
C THR A 103 14.76 9.85 8.78
N ILE A 104 15.80 9.03 8.96
CA ILE A 104 16.82 9.29 9.99
C ILE A 104 17.66 10.53 9.65
N ALA A 105 17.91 10.78 8.36
CA ALA A 105 18.68 11.94 7.92
C ALA A 105 17.92 13.26 8.14
N THR A 106 16.59 13.28 8.02
CA THR A 106 15.77 14.46 8.34
C THR A 106 15.80 14.78 9.83
N GLU A 107 15.61 13.77 10.69
CA GLU A 107 15.63 13.92 12.16
C GLU A 107 16.96 14.52 12.67
N ASN A 108 18.10 14.03 12.17
CA ASN A 108 19.42 14.51 12.59
C ASN A 108 19.71 15.95 12.11
N ASN A 109 19.12 16.40 11.01
CA ASN A 109 19.34 17.73 10.46
C ASN A 109 18.53 18.78 11.23
N GLU A 110 17.31 18.44 11.66
CA GLU A 110 16.45 19.32 12.46
C GLU A 110 16.96 19.48 13.90
N GLN A 111 17.55 18.44 14.51
CA GLN A 111 18.13 18.51 15.86
C GLN A 111 19.36 19.44 15.98
N THR A 112 20.00 19.84 14.87
CA THR A 112 21.12 20.80 14.92
C THR A 112 20.68 22.26 15.05
N SER A 113 19.38 22.58 14.97
CA SER A 113 18.86 23.96 15.07
C SER A 113 18.19 24.32 16.41
N THR A 114 18.01 23.39 17.35
CA THR A 114 17.32 23.66 18.61
C THR A 114 18.06 23.06 19.81
N LYS A 115 19.16 23.72 20.19
CA LYS A 115 19.84 23.45 21.46
C LYS A 115 19.28 24.38 22.53
N ASN A 116 18.36 23.87 23.36
CA ASN A 116 18.30 24.16 24.80
C ASN A 116 17.23 23.32 25.52
N GLU A 117 17.69 22.65 26.58
CA GLU A 117 16.95 22.14 27.76
C GLU A 117 15.87 21.06 27.49
N GLY A 118 15.79 19.91 28.15
CA GLY A 118 16.51 19.32 29.27
C GLY A 118 15.67 18.15 29.79
N GLY A 119 16.29 16.99 29.98
CA GLY A 119 15.97 16.11 31.11
C GLY A 119 14.89 15.02 30.98
N GLU A 120 15.32 13.81 31.36
CA GLU A 120 14.57 12.74 32.06
C GLU A 120 13.79 11.67 31.26
N LYS A 121 14.51 10.55 31.06
CA LYS A 121 14.27 9.16 31.52
C LYS A 121 12.84 8.55 31.59
N ASN A 122 12.85 7.25 31.26
CA ASN A 122 11.91 6.15 31.53
C ASN A 122 10.80 5.97 30.47
N GLY A 123 10.42 4.78 30.05
CA GLY A 123 10.76 3.43 30.46
C GLY A 123 9.94 2.47 29.59
N VAL A 124 10.60 1.41 29.12
CA VAL A 124 10.02 0.36 28.27
C VAL A 124 8.93 -0.38 29.05
N ASN A 125 7.72 -0.46 28.49
CA ASN A 125 6.70 -1.41 28.93
C ASN A 125 6.13 -2.14 27.72
N ASN A 126 6.76 -3.27 27.40
CA ASN A 126 6.21 -4.29 26.52
C ASN A 126 5.13 -5.06 27.29
N HIS A 127 3.86 -4.82 26.94
CA HIS A 127 2.78 -5.72 27.34
C HIS A 127 2.82 -6.96 26.45
N HIS A 128 3.40 -8.02 27.00
CA HIS A 128 3.33 -9.40 26.51
C HIS A 128 1.88 -9.88 26.63
N LEU A 129 1.13 -9.83 25.52
CA LEU A 129 -0.20 -10.42 25.45
C LEU A 129 -0.06 -11.88 24.98
N GLU A 130 -0.04 -12.79 25.94
CA GLU A 130 -0.09 -14.24 25.74
C GLU A 130 -1.45 -14.62 25.14
N LYS A 131 -1.53 -14.69 23.80
CA LYS A 131 -2.69 -15.26 23.11
C LYS A 131 -2.51 -16.78 23.01
N GLN A 132 -3.31 -17.47 23.81
CA GLN A 132 -3.49 -18.92 23.83
C GLN A 132 -3.69 -19.51 22.41
N TYR A 133 -2.83 -20.45 22.03
CA TYR A 133 -3.00 -21.25 20.83
C TYR A 133 -4.08 -22.33 21.05
N SER A 134 -5.25 -22.13 20.46
CA SER A 134 -6.27 -23.17 20.37
C SER A 134 -5.90 -24.19 19.29
N THR A 135 -5.77 -25.43 19.74
CA THR A 135 -5.43 -26.63 18.98
C THR A 135 -6.44 -26.97 17.88
N GLY A 136 -5.93 -27.27 16.68
CA GLY A 136 -6.47 -28.34 15.82
C GLY A 136 -7.57 -27.98 14.81
N ARG A 137 -7.21 -28.12 13.53
CA ARG A 137 -8.05 -28.14 12.29
C ARG A 137 -8.52 -26.77 11.77
N ASN A 138 -7.89 -26.36 10.66
CA ASN A 138 -8.08 -25.15 9.82
C ASN A 138 -7.26 -23.90 10.19
N THR A 139 -5.93 -24.06 10.24
CA THR A 139 -4.96 -22.95 10.46
C THR A 139 -5.09 -21.83 9.41
N PHE A 140 -5.13 -22.15 8.12
CA PHE A 140 -5.27 -21.14 7.05
C PHE A 140 -6.61 -20.39 7.11
N GLY A 141 -7.70 -21.08 7.43
CA GLY A 141 -9.01 -20.44 7.60
C GLY A 141 -9.01 -19.43 8.75
N GLN A 142 -8.39 -19.78 9.88
CA GLN A 142 -8.21 -18.86 11.02
C GLN A 142 -7.31 -17.67 10.65
N THR A 143 -6.22 -17.90 9.91
CA THR A 143 -5.33 -16.84 9.42
C THR A 143 -6.07 -15.86 8.51
N LEU A 144 -6.84 -16.35 7.54
CA LEU A 144 -7.61 -15.50 6.62
C LEU A 144 -8.72 -14.72 7.33
N GLN A 145 -9.35 -15.34 8.34
CA GLN A 145 -10.30 -14.64 9.20
C GLN A 145 -9.61 -13.53 10.00
N ARG A 146 -8.41 -13.78 10.54
CA ARG A 146 -7.64 -12.77 11.26
C ARG A 146 -7.27 -11.59 10.37
N LEU A 147 -6.81 -11.82 9.14
CA LEU A 147 -6.57 -10.75 8.15
C LEU A 147 -7.84 -9.95 7.85
N THR A 148 -9.00 -10.61 7.78
CA THR A 148 -10.30 -9.95 7.60
C THR A 148 -10.65 -9.07 8.80
N ASN A 149 -10.39 -9.55 10.02
CA ASN A 149 -10.62 -8.79 11.24
C ASN A 149 -9.71 -7.56 11.33
N ILE A 150 -8.42 -7.70 11.00
CA ILE A 150 -7.46 -6.58 10.93
C ILE A 150 -7.96 -5.51 9.96
N ARG A 151 -8.42 -5.93 8.76
CA ARG A 151 -8.97 -5.01 7.77
C ARG A 151 -10.22 -4.28 8.27
N ASN A 152 -11.12 -4.97 8.95
CA ASN A 152 -12.33 -4.36 9.53
C ASN A 152 -11.98 -3.36 10.64
N HIS A 153 -10.96 -3.68 11.45
CA HIS A 153 -10.45 -2.81 12.50
C HIS A 153 -9.86 -1.52 11.92
N LEU A 154 -9.00 -1.63 10.91
CA LEU A 154 -8.44 -0.48 10.18
C LEU A 154 -9.53 0.45 9.64
N ASN A 155 -10.56 -0.11 9.00
CA ASN A 155 -11.69 0.66 8.49
C ASN A 155 -12.48 1.35 9.61
N SER A 156 -12.60 0.71 10.79
CA SER A 156 -13.23 1.31 11.97
C SER A 156 -12.40 2.46 12.53
N THR A 157 -11.07 2.34 12.52
CA THR A 157 -10.15 3.40 12.92
C THR A 157 -10.33 4.65 12.04
N LEU A 158 -10.49 4.49 10.72
CA LEU A 158 -10.77 5.63 9.84
C LEU A 158 -12.07 6.36 10.22
N GLN A 159 -13.12 5.65 10.63
CA GLN A 159 -14.39 6.27 11.06
C GLN A 159 -14.26 7.08 12.36
N SER A 160 -13.20 6.84 13.15
CA SER A 160 -12.92 7.59 14.38
C SER A 160 -12.17 8.90 14.12
N VAL A 161 -11.68 9.13 12.89
CA VAL A 161 -10.99 10.37 12.52
C VAL A 161 -12.02 11.50 12.41
N PRO A 162 -11.84 12.63 13.14
CA PRO A 162 -12.77 13.75 13.05
C PRO A 162 -12.83 14.29 11.61
N ASN A 163 -14.04 14.41 11.05
CA ASN A 163 -14.27 15.10 9.76
C ASN A 163 -14.10 16.64 9.86
N ALA A 164 -13.62 17.16 10.99
CA ALA A 164 -13.43 18.58 11.22
C ALA A 164 -11.99 19.00 10.91
N SER A 165 -11.84 20.14 10.22
CA SER A 165 -10.56 20.77 9.92
C SER A 165 -9.70 20.93 11.20
N PRO A 166 -8.39 20.62 11.17
CA PRO A 166 -7.54 20.61 12.36
C PRO A 166 -7.55 21.98 13.05
N ARG A 167 -8.14 22.04 14.25
CA ARG A 167 -8.25 23.29 15.03
C ARG A 167 -6.99 23.62 15.82
N LYS A 168 -5.99 22.74 15.86
CA LYS A 168 -4.71 22.94 16.54
C LYS A 168 -3.59 22.28 15.74
N ALA A 169 -2.45 22.97 15.63
CA ALA A 169 -1.22 22.41 15.09
C ALA A 169 -0.73 21.26 15.99
N ALA A 170 -0.38 20.13 15.39
CA ALA A 170 0.13 18.98 16.13
C ALA A 170 1.54 19.26 16.67
N THR A 171 1.76 18.82 17.90
CA THR A 171 3.04 18.86 18.62
C THR A 171 3.76 17.50 18.57
N SER A 172 3.44 16.60 17.65
CA SER A 172 4.12 15.29 17.53
C SER A 172 4.98 15.25 16.27
N GLU A 173 6.26 14.89 16.42
CA GLU A 173 7.17 14.61 15.32
C GLU A 173 6.69 13.37 14.55
N PRO A 174 6.13 13.52 13.33
CA PRO A 174 5.59 12.41 12.54
C PRO A 174 6.67 11.42 12.09
N ASP A 175 7.95 11.79 12.21
CA ASP A 175 9.09 11.02 11.74
C ASP A 175 9.35 9.78 12.61
N CYS A 176 9.03 9.83 13.91
CA CYS A 176 9.20 8.67 14.80
C CYS A 176 8.20 7.55 14.46
N GLU A 177 6.90 7.85 14.31
CA GLU A 177 5.91 6.83 13.95
C GLU A 177 6.09 6.32 12.53
N LYS A 178 6.54 7.19 11.62
CA LYS A 178 6.94 6.81 10.26
C LYS A 178 8.09 5.81 10.26
N LEU A 179 9.12 6.04 11.07
CA LEU A 179 10.24 5.12 11.21
C LEU A 179 9.82 3.77 11.79
N VAL A 180 8.94 3.76 12.80
CA VAL A 180 8.36 2.52 13.34
C VAL A 180 7.61 1.76 12.25
N LEU A 181 6.73 2.43 11.50
CA LEU A 181 5.98 1.80 10.42
C LEU A 181 6.90 1.24 9.32
N LEU A 182 7.96 1.96 8.92
CA LEU A 182 8.91 1.47 7.94
C LEU A 182 9.65 0.20 8.41
N ASN A 183 9.99 0.12 9.70
CA ASN A 183 10.59 -1.10 10.26
C ASN A 183 9.59 -2.26 10.30
N GLU A 184 8.34 -2.04 10.70
CA GLU A 184 7.32 -3.09 10.68
C GLU A 184 7.01 -3.56 9.24
N CYS A 185 7.00 -2.64 8.27
CA CYS A 185 6.91 -2.97 6.84
C CYS A 185 8.09 -3.84 6.38
N LYS A 186 9.31 -3.55 6.84
CA LYS A 186 10.50 -4.36 6.52
C LYS A 186 10.34 -5.79 7.00
N GLU A 187 9.93 -5.98 8.26
CA GLU A 187 9.69 -7.31 8.82
C GLU A 187 8.58 -8.05 8.06
N LEU A 188 7.52 -7.34 7.65
CA LEU A 188 6.43 -7.91 6.86
C LEU A 188 6.94 -8.40 5.49
N VAL A 189 7.77 -7.62 4.82
CA VAL A 189 8.36 -7.99 3.52
C VAL A 189 9.24 -9.23 3.65
N ILE A 190 10.06 -9.31 4.72
CA ILE A 190 10.91 -10.48 5.00
C ILE A 190 10.03 -11.72 5.22
N ALA A 191 9.01 -11.62 6.08
CA ALA A 191 8.09 -12.73 6.35
C ALA A 191 7.37 -13.19 5.07
N CYS A 192 6.91 -12.25 4.23
CA CYS A 192 6.27 -12.56 2.95
C CYS A 192 7.23 -13.26 1.98
N LYS A 193 8.49 -12.79 1.89
CA LYS A 193 9.53 -13.40 1.07
C LYS A 193 9.80 -14.84 1.50
N ASP A 194 9.92 -15.09 2.81
CA ASP A 194 10.16 -16.43 3.34
C ASP A 194 8.99 -17.38 3.12
N MET A 195 7.76 -16.90 3.31
CA MET A 195 6.55 -17.67 3.01
C MET A 195 6.49 -18.08 1.54
N VAL A 196 6.69 -17.14 0.60
CA VAL A 196 6.65 -17.42 -0.85
C VAL A 196 7.80 -18.33 -1.26
N ARG A 197 9.00 -18.14 -0.69
CA ARG A 197 10.16 -19.02 -0.91
C ARG A 197 9.88 -20.45 -0.48
N ASN A 198 9.39 -20.64 0.74
CA ASN A 198 9.04 -21.97 1.24
C ASN A 198 7.98 -22.66 0.35
N ALA A 199 6.96 -21.90 -0.08
CA ALA A 199 5.90 -22.38 -0.96
C ALA A 199 6.38 -22.76 -2.37
N ASN A 200 7.52 -22.25 -2.83
CA ASN A 200 8.11 -22.60 -4.13
C ASN A 200 9.18 -23.72 -4.02
N SER A 201 10.00 -23.72 -2.97
CA SER A 201 11.10 -24.67 -2.76
C SER A 201 10.66 -26.11 -2.52
N SER A 202 9.41 -26.33 -2.11
CA SER A 202 8.86 -27.68 -1.88
C SER A 202 8.57 -28.46 -3.19
N SER A 203 9.28 -28.18 -4.29
CA SER A 203 9.12 -28.81 -5.61
C SER A 203 10.37 -29.48 -6.19
N SER A 204 11.54 -29.41 -5.52
CA SER A 204 12.81 -29.83 -6.15
C SER A 204 13.67 -30.74 -5.27
N SER A 205 13.38 -32.04 -5.26
CA SER A 205 14.39 -33.12 -5.22
C SER A 205 13.73 -34.52 -5.20
N PRO A 206 14.09 -35.46 -6.10
CA PRO A 206 13.83 -36.87 -5.87
C PRO A 206 14.65 -37.38 -4.67
N PRO A 207 14.18 -38.39 -3.93
CA PRO A 207 14.86 -38.89 -2.73
C PRO A 207 16.13 -39.65 -3.13
N SER A 208 17.27 -38.97 -3.17
CA SER A 208 18.57 -39.65 -3.15
C SER A 208 18.83 -40.12 -1.73
N SER A 209 18.62 -41.41 -1.52
CA SER A 209 19.00 -42.25 -0.38
C SER A 209 19.99 -41.63 0.62
N GLN A 210 19.48 -40.93 1.64
CA GLN A 210 20.12 -40.86 2.94
C GLN A 210 19.05 -40.65 4.01
N THR A 211 18.91 -41.68 4.84
CA THR A 211 18.00 -41.81 5.95
C THR A 211 18.26 -40.72 6.99
N THR A 212 17.45 -39.67 7.04
CA THR A 212 17.19 -38.91 8.27
C THR A 212 15.76 -38.39 8.21
N LEU A 213 14.98 -38.68 9.25
CA LEU A 213 13.55 -38.38 9.38
C LEU A 213 13.24 -36.90 9.09
N GLN A 214 12.69 -36.59 7.91
CA GLN A 214 12.11 -35.28 7.58
C GLN A 214 10.59 -35.39 7.57
N THR A 215 9.97 -35.03 8.69
CA THR A 215 8.51 -34.86 8.87
C THR A 215 8.13 -33.39 9.13
N SER A 216 8.99 -32.42 8.81
CA SER A 216 8.87 -31.03 9.31
C SER A 216 8.37 -29.97 8.31
N SER A 217 8.28 -30.23 7.00
CA SER A 217 8.06 -29.16 6.00
C SER A 217 6.67 -28.49 6.03
N SER A 218 5.62 -29.18 6.47
CA SER A 218 4.26 -28.61 6.54
C SER A 218 4.06 -27.71 7.77
N THR A 219 4.69 -28.05 8.89
CA THR A 219 4.75 -27.24 10.11
C THR A 219 5.39 -25.88 9.84
N ASP A 220 6.45 -25.86 9.02
CA ASP A 220 7.18 -24.65 8.69
C ASP A 220 6.33 -23.65 7.89
N CYS A 221 5.56 -24.11 6.90
CA CYS A 221 4.70 -23.20 6.12
C CYS A 221 3.58 -22.58 6.96
N HIS A 222 2.93 -23.36 7.82
CA HIS A 222 1.88 -22.83 8.69
C HIS A 222 2.42 -21.79 9.67
N GLN A 223 3.62 -22.02 10.21
CA GLN A 223 4.29 -21.05 11.07
C GLN A 223 4.65 -19.77 10.32
N LEU A 224 5.21 -19.89 9.10
CA LEU A 224 5.54 -18.74 8.26
C LEU A 224 4.30 -17.89 7.93
N VAL A 225 3.18 -18.53 7.65
CA VAL A 225 1.90 -17.86 7.39
C VAL A 225 1.38 -17.13 8.63
N GLN A 226 1.58 -17.68 9.84
CA GLN A 226 1.25 -16.95 11.07
C GLN A 226 2.19 -15.78 11.30
N THR A 227 3.50 -15.95 11.12
CA THR A 227 4.49 -14.87 11.23
C THR A 227 4.14 -13.71 10.30
N VAL A 228 3.73 -14.01 9.07
CA VAL A 228 3.27 -13.00 8.10
C VAL A 228 2.08 -12.20 8.64
N VAL A 229 1.10 -12.87 9.24
CA VAL A 229 -0.08 -12.20 9.79
C VAL A 229 0.22 -11.43 11.07
N ASP A 230 1.07 -11.96 11.94
CA ASP A 230 1.56 -11.24 13.11
C ASP A 230 2.30 -9.97 12.71
N SER A 231 3.15 -10.05 11.68
CA SER A 231 3.86 -8.88 11.15
C SER A 231 2.93 -7.90 10.46
N ALA A 232 1.89 -8.38 9.76
CA ALA A 232 0.88 -7.52 9.17
C ALA A 232 0.07 -6.79 10.23
N GLU A 233 -0.29 -7.45 11.34
CA GLU A 233 -1.00 -6.83 12.47
C GLU A 233 -0.19 -5.67 13.05
N LYS A 234 1.11 -5.87 13.34
CA LYS A 234 1.98 -4.80 13.85
C LYS A 234 2.13 -3.62 12.88
N ALA A 235 2.25 -3.90 11.58
CA ALA A 235 2.31 -2.86 10.57
C ALA A 235 1.01 -2.05 10.53
N ILE A 236 -0.15 -2.72 10.62
CA ILE A 236 -1.45 -2.05 10.65
C ILE A 236 -1.67 -1.28 11.96
N ASP A 237 -1.25 -1.79 13.10
CA ASP A 237 -1.29 -1.04 14.37
C ASP A 237 -0.51 0.28 14.26
N SER A 238 0.64 0.25 13.57
CA SER A 238 1.45 1.43 13.28
C SER A 238 0.76 2.40 12.32
N VAL A 239 0.08 1.88 11.29
CA VAL A 239 -0.79 2.70 10.41
C VAL A 239 -1.91 3.35 11.19
N GLU A 240 -2.55 2.63 12.11
CA GLU A 240 -3.62 3.17 12.93
C GLU A 240 -3.15 4.25 13.89
N MET A 241 -1.93 4.13 14.42
CA MET A 241 -1.30 5.22 15.17
C MET A 241 -1.13 6.47 14.29
N LEU A 242 -0.63 6.33 13.06
CA LEU A 242 -0.50 7.43 12.12
C LEU A 242 -1.86 8.03 11.74
N ILE A 243 -2.87 7.21 11.49
CA ILE A 243 -4.24 7.66 11.19
C ILE A 243 -4.80 8.49 12.35
N ARG A 244 -4.68 7.99 13.59
CA ARG A 244 -5.16 8.69 14.79
C ARG A 244 -4.43 10.01 15.06
N LYS A 245 -3.16 10.11 14.67
CA LYS A 245 -2.34 11.32 14.79
C LYS A 245 -2.44 12.24 13.58
N SER A 246 -2.99 11.77 12.46
CA SER A 246 -3.08 12.54 11.23
C SER A 246 -4.08 13.69 11.39
N ASN A 247 -3.65 14.88 10.98
CA ASN A 247 -4.50 16.07 10.92
C ASN A 247 -5.29 16.17 9.61
N SER A 248 -5.11 15.21 8.71
CA SER A 248 -5.67 15.23 7.37
C SER A 248 -6.49 13.97 7.14
N ILE A 249 -7.81 14.14 7.05
CA ILE A 249 -8.71 13.07 6.65
C ILE A 249 -8.31 12.47 5.30
N PHE A 250 -7.74 13.29 4.40
CA PHE A 250 -7.23 12.82 3.12
C PHE A 250 -6.04 11.85 3.29
N GLN A 251 -5.05 12.21 4.13
CA GLN A 251 -3.92 11.31 4.43
C GLN A 251 -4.40 10.03 5.13
N ALA A 252 -5.31 10.15 6.09
CA ALA A 252 -5.90 9.00 6.79
C ALA A 252 -6.63 8.06 5.81
N GLN A 253 -7.42 8.60 4.88
CA GLN A 253 -8.09 7.84 3.82
C GLN A 253 -7.10 7.17 2.88
N GLN A 254 -6.02 7.86 2.50
CA GLN A 254 -5.00 7.31 1.60
C GLN A 254 -4.22 6.17 2.26
N LEU A 255 -3.80 6.33 3.52
CA LEU A 255 -3.18 5.29 4.34
C LEU A 255 -4.10 4.08 4.47
N THR A 256 -5.37 4.31 4.83
CA THR A 256 -6.38 3.25 4.98
C THR A 256 -6.57 2.48 3.68
N SER A 257 -6.74 3.18 2.56
CA SER A 257 -6.98 2.57 1.25
C SER A 257 -5.79 1.71 0.78
N ASN A 258 -4.55 2.19 0.97
CA ASN A 258 -3.37 1.42 0.56
C ASN A 258 -3.13 0.22 1.49
N ALA A 259 -3.31 0.40 2.81
CA ALA A 259 -3.22 -0.69 3.77
C ALA A 259 -4.29 -1.77 3.51
N ASP A 260 -5.52 -1.39 3.15
CA ASP A 260 -6.60 -2.33 2.75
C ASP A 260 -6.21 -3.13 1.50
N GLN A 261 -5.69 -2.45 0.46
CA GLN A 261 -5.22 -3.10 -0.76
C GLN A 261 -4.06 -4.07 -0.49
N LEU A 262 -3.13 -3.69 0.40
CA LEU A 262 -2.05 -4.55 0.84
C LEU A 262 -2.56 -5.81 1.56
N LEU A 263 -3.47 -5.66 2.52
CA LEU A 263 -4.08 -6.79 3.24
C LEU A 263 -4.87 -7.72 2.32
N LYS A 264 -5.53 -7.17 1.29
CA LYS A 264 -6.24 -7.93 0.28
C LYS A 264 -5.28 -8.75 -0.59
N ALA A 265 -4.22 -8.12 -1.09
CA ALA A 265 -3.18 -8.80 -1.86
C ALA A 265 -2.52 -9.91 -1.02
N LEU A 266 -2.22 -9.62 0.26
CA LEU A 266 -1.66 -10.60 1.19
C LEU A 266 -2.58 -11.81 1.39
N SER A 267 -3.88 -11.56 1.58
CA SER A 267 -4.88 -12.62 1.72
C SER A 267 -4.97 -13.50 0.47
N GLU A 268 -4.86 -12.90 -0.72
CA GLU A 268 -4.82 -13.63 -1.99
C GLU A 268 -3.55 -14.49 -2.10
N THR A 269 -2.38 -13.94 -1.77
CA THR A 269 -1.12 -14.70 -1.75
C THR A 269 -1.17 -15.87 -0.75
N VAL A 270 -1.71 -15.67 0.46
CA VAL A 270 -1.87 -16.75 1.45
C VAL A 270 -2.78 -17.86 0.93
N ARG A 271 -3.86 -17.55 0.19
CA ARG A 271 -4.70 -18.57 -0.46
C ARG A 271 -3.95 -19.34 -1.54
N GLU A 272 -3.12 -18.68 -2.35
CA GLU A 272 -2.30 -19.36 -3.35
C GLU A 272 -1.22 -20.23 -2.72
N VAL A 273 -0.61 -19.77 -1.61
CA VAL A 273 0.30 -20.59 -0.78
C VAL A 273 -0.42 -21.82 -0.26
N GLU A 274 -1.63 -21.70 0.29
CA GLU A 274 -2.43 -22.84 0.76
C GLU A 274 -2.67 -23.87 -0.36
N LYS A 275 -2.99 -23.40 -1.58
CA LYS A 275 -3.18 -24.30 -2.74
C LYS A 275 -1.89 -25.01 -3.14
N CYS A 276 -0.74 -24.34 -3.04
CA CYS A 276 0.57 -24.93 -3.30
C CYS A 276 0.96 -25.98 -2.25
N GLN A 277 0.38 -25.93 -1.05
CA GLN A 277 0.59 -26.92 0.01
C GLN A 277 -0.29 -28.18 -0.12
N LYS A 278 -1.30 -28.17 -1.02
CA LYS A 278 -2.22 -29.30 -1.26
C LYS A 278 -2.14 -29.70 -2.75
N PRO A 279 -1.14 -30.46 -3.25
CA PRO A 279 -1.13 -31.94 -3.24
C PRO A 279 0.29 -32.56 -3.43
N ALA A 280 0.39 -33.88 -3.69
CA ALA A 280 1.64 -34.64 -3.91
C ALA A 280 2.48 -34.22 -5.14
N VAL A 281 1.94 -33.41 -6.06
CA VAL A 281 2.66 -32.81 -7.20
C VAL A 281 2.11 -31.40 -7.45
N LYS A 282 2.94 -30.37 -7.28
CA LYS A 282 2.56 -28.99 -7.61
C LYS A 282 2.42 -28.84 -9.11
N SER A 283 1.27 -28.33 -9.56
CA SER A 283 1.10 -28.05 -10.99
C SER A 283 1.88 -26.79 -11.38
N ASN A 284 2.41 -26.76 -12.60
CA ASN A 284 3.06 -25.57 -13.14
C ASN A 284 2.11 -24.34 -13.10
N GLU A 285 0.80 -24.56 -13.23
CA GLU A 285 -0.18 -23.48 -13.13
C GLU A 285 -0.32 -22.92 -11.71
N GLN A 286 -0.24 -23.76 -10.67
CA GLN A 286 -0.23 -23.29 -9.27
C GLN A 286 0.98 -22.42 -8.98
N VAL A 287 2.17 -22.82 -9.47
CA VAL A 287 3.40 -22.03 -9.32
C VAL A 287 3.28 -20.70 -10.04
N LYS A 288 2.77 -20.68 -11.28
CA LYS A 288 2.51 -19.44 -12.03
C LYS A 288 1.54 -18.52 -11.30
N GLN A 289 0.49 -19.08 -10.71
CA GLN A 289 -0.50 -18.30 -9.98
C GLN A 289 0.08 -17.71 -8.68
N LEU A 290 0.88 -18.49 -7.95
CA LEU A 290 1.62 -17.99 -6.79
C LEU A 290 2.56 -16.85 -7.19
N VAL A 291 3.34 -17.00 -8.26
CA VAL A 291 4.21 -15.95 -8.79
C VAL A 291 3.42 -14.68 -9.10
N ARG A 292 2.31 -14.77 -9.84
CA ARG A 292 1.44 -13.62 -10.14
C ARG A 292 0.95 -12.93 -8.86
N SER A 293 0.43 -13.70 -7.90
CA SER A 293 -0.06 -13.14 -6.63
C SER A 293 1.06 -12.48 -5.83
N SER A 294 2.27 -13.05 -5.82
CA SER A 294 3.44 -12.48 -5.15
C SER A 294 3.91 -11.19 -5.82
N THR A 295 3.84 -11.10 -7.16
CA THR A 295 4.14 -9.86 -7.89
C THR A 295 3.16 -8.76 -7.51
N VAL A 296 1.85 -9.06 -7.46
CA VAL A 296 0.83 -8.10 -7.01
C VAL A 296 1.09 -7.67 -5.57
N LEU A 297 1.44 -8.59 -4.67
CA LEU A 297 1.81 -8.27 -3.29
C LEU A 297 3.02 -7.32 -3.23
N THR A 298 4.09 -7.61 -3.98
CA THR A 298 5.27 -6.71 -4.02
C THR A 298 4.95 -5.33 -4.57
N ALA A 299 4.08 -5.23 -5.59
CA ALA A 299 3.66 -3.94 -6.12
C ALA A 299 2.91 -3.11 -5.06
N ASN A 300 2.00 -3.75 -4.30
CA ASN A 300 1.29 -3.08 -3.21
C ASN A 300 2.25 -2.64 -2.09
N LEU A 301 3.24 -3.47 -1.74
CA LEU A 301 4.26 -3.11 -0.75
C LEU A 301 5.11 -1.91 -1.20
N ILE A 302 5.46 -1.83 -2.49
CA ILE A 302 6.16 -0.69 -3.07
C ILE A 302 5.30 0.57 -2.96
N SER A 303 4.06 0.53 -3.48
CA SER A 303 3.16 1.69 -3.44
C SER A 303 2.88 2.15 -2.01
N PHE A 304 2.78 1.22 -1.07
CA PHE A 304 2.59 1.53 0.34
C PHE A 304 3.85 2.17 0.95
N THR A 305 5.04 1.66 0.64
CA THR A 305 6.32 2.26 1.08
C THR A 305 6.50 3.67 0.51
N GLU A 306 6.20 3.88 -0.76
CA GLU A 306 6.26 5.20 -1.40
C GLU A 306 5.26 6.18 -0.77
N LEU A 307 4.07 5.71 -0.43
CA LEU A 307 3.09 6.51 0.31
C LEU A 307 3.64 6.94 1.67
N ILE A 308 4.15 5.99 2.47
CA ILE A 308 4.73 6.29 3.79
C ILE A 308 5.86 7.32 3.66
N ARG A 309 6.69 7.20 2.63
CA ARG A 309 7.78 8.15 2.37
C ARG A 309 7.28 9.56 2.10
N ASN A 310 6.15 9.70 1.41
CA ASN A 310 5.59 10.98 0.96
C ASN A 310 4.62 11.63 1.97
N ILE A 311 4.24 10.92 3.03
CA ILE A 311 3.52 11.48 4.19
C ILE A 311 4.53 12.16 5.10
#